data_AF-A0A2V8BNI1-F1
#
_entry.id   AF-A0A2V8BNI1-F1
#
_cell.length_a   1.000
_cell.length_b   1.000
_cell.length_c   1.000
_cell.angle_alpha   90.00
_cell.angle_beta   90.00
_cell.angle_gamma   90.00
#
_symmetry.space_group_name_H-M   'P 1'
#
loop_
_entity.id
_entity.type
_entity.pdbx_description
1 polymer ?
#
loop_
_entity_poly.entity_id
_entity_poly.type
_entity_poly.pdbx_seq_one_letter_code
_entity_poly.pdbx_strand_id
1 'polypeptide(L)'
;MCAACGTWFERPDEDAVAAALALLERLGLVDGSGRDPQSATCSDMVRLTSLGEQVRHVPLHPRLARILVAAGGARQIAQACALLSERHFLPPRAASTASDVLSAIDDWRSMPPDVQRVARQFEDMTFSSATGEKGSSPFLSDADFRRAILTGYPDRVAQRREPGSPNVRLASGAGATIAPESGVRDGEFLVALDVRVNAPRHGGVAQNPQPSVASIRIASSIERDWLLPTASDAVHRFDKASGRVRAAIVDRYDALVLAERPAPVDPAVAAQLLADAWLERGPRADDDRLLRRLRFAGTDADAVNLGSLVRTAAYGARSLDEVQITRALPAAVARDLDRDAPESLAVPSGRYVRLEYNEDGTVSASVKLQEVFGLAETPRIGPRREPVLLALTAPNGRPVQLTRDLRSFWDRTYPEVRKELRGRYPKHPWPEDPWKATPTAGTKKKVKS
;
A
#
# COMPACT_ATOMS: atom_id res chain seq x y z
N MET A 1 44.49 3.88 13.07
CA MET A 1 44.10 3.90 14.50
C MET A 1 43.16 5.09 14.70
N CYS A 2 41.85 4.83 14.78
CA CYS A 2 40.84 5.89 14.86
C CYS A 2 40.77 6.43 16.29
N ALA A 3 40.84 7.75 16.47
CA ALA A 3 40.85 8.43 17.77
C ALA A 3 39.52 8.34 18.56
N ALA A 4 38.55 7.55 18.07
CA ALA A 4 37.29 7.24 18.77
C ALA A 4 37.42 6.11 19.83
N CYS A 5 38.57 5.44 19.93
CA CYS A 5 38.86 4.44 20.96
C CYS A 5 39.28 5.07 22.30
N GLY A 6 38.45 5.95 22.87
CA GLY A 6 38.53 6.16 24.32
C GLY A 6 38.32 4.82 25.01
N THR A 7 39.17 4.46 25.98
CA THR A 7 38.99 3.22 26.76
C THR A 7 37.79 3.39 27.68
N TRP A 8 36.61 3.00 27.20
CA TRP A 8 35.43 2.83 28.03
C TRP A 8 35.69 1.69 29.03
N PHE A 9 35.31 1.87 30.30
CA PHE A 9 35.31 0.77 31.28
C PHE A 9 34.30 -0.31 30.87
N GLU A 10 33.09 0.12 30.49
CA GLU A 10 32.07 -0.69 29.82
C GLU A 10 31.62 0.07 28.58
N ARG A 11 31.68 -0.58 27.42
CA ARG A 11 31.31 0.06 26.16
C ARG A 11 29.79 0.27 26.15
N PRO A 12 29.30 1.46 25.77
CA PRO A 12 27.86 1.68 25.63
C PRO A 12 27.28 0.77 24.56
N ASP A 13 26.02 0.39 24.77
CA ASP A 13 25.21 -0.38 23.83
C ASP A 13 25.20 0.28 22.43
N GLU A 14 25.38 -0.53 21.39
CA GLU A 14 25.54 -0.01 20.02
C GLU A 14 24.25 0.63 19.48
N ASP A 15 23.08 0.09 19.84
CA ASP A 15 21.79 0.66 19.46
C ASP A 15 21.56 2.01 20.16
N ALA A 16 21.96 2.13 21.43
CA ALA A 16 21.91 3.39 22.17
C ALA A 16 22.82 4.46 21.54
N VAL A 17 24.03 4.09 21.12
CA VAL A 17 24.95 5.00 20.42
C VAL A 17 24.38 5.41 19.06
N ALA A 18 23.83 4.48 18.29
CA ALA A 18 23.21 4.75 17.00
C ALA A 18 22.02 5.72 17.13
N ALA A 19 21.15 5.50 18.13
CA ALA A 19 20.02 6.38 18.43
C ALA A 19 20.46 7.79 18.86
N ALA A 20 21.53 7.88 19.67
CA ALA A 20 22.10 9.17 20.06
C ALA A 20 22.65 9.95 18.85
N LEU A 21 23.39 9.29 17.96
CA LEU A 21 23.90 9.91 16.74
C LEU A 21 22.78 10.38 15.81
N ALA A 22 21.75 9.55 15.59
CA ALA A 22 20.58 9.92 14.79
C ALA A 22 19.86 11.15 15.37
N LEU A 23 19.75 11.24 16.70
CA LEU A 23 19.21 12.43 17.35
C LEU A 23 20.10 13.67 17.13
N LEU A 24 21.41 13.57 17.34
CA LEU A 24 22.33 14.70 17.16
C LEU A 24 22.31 15.21 15.72
N GLU A 25 22.27 14.32 14.74
CA GLU A 25 22.16 14.66 13.32
C GLU A 25 20.84 15.39 13.05
N ARG A 26 19.73 14.86 13.59
CA ARG A 26 18.41 15.47 13.46
C ARG A 26 18.28 16.84 14.12
N LEU A 27 19.04 17.10 15.18
CA LEU A 27 19.14 18.42 15.82
C LEU A 27 20.06 19.38 15.03
N GLY A 28 20.74 18.89 13.99
CA GLY A 28 21.72 19.62 13.18
C GLY A 28 23.05 19.86 13.90
N LEU A 29 23.36 19.06 14.93
CA LEU A 29 24.56 19.22 15.77
C LEU A 29 25.78 18.48 15.21
N VAL A 30 25.55 17.47 14.39
CA VAL A 30 26.59 16.71 13.70
C VAL A 30 26.27 16.57 12.23
N ASP A 31 27.31 16.44 11.40
CA ASP A 31 27.20 16.14 9.98
C ASP A 31 27.42 14.63 9.75
N GLY A 32 26.45 13.99 9.08
CA GLY A 32 26.47 12.58 8.70
C GLY A 32 27.11 12.31 7.33
N SER A 33 27.50 13.35 6.58
CA SER A 33 28.03 13.25 5.20
C SER A 33 29.32 12.43 5.04
N GLY A 34 29.99 12.08 6.15
CA GLY A 34 31.17 11.23 6.16
C GLY A 34 30.92 9.73 6.37
N ARG A 35 29.66 9.27 6.48
CA ARG A 35 29.33 7.83 6.59
C ARG A 35 29.33 7.16 5.21
N ASP A 36 30.25 6.23 4.99
CA ASP A 36 30.13 5.22 3.94
C ASP A 36 29.15 4.13 4.42
N PRO A 37 27.96 3.98 3.80
CA PRO A 37 26.97 2.99 4.20
C PRO A 37 27.44 1.53 4.04
N GLN A 38 28.60 1.27 3.41
CA GLN A 38 29.18 -0.06 3.24
C GLN A 38 30.42 -0.33 4.12
N SER A 39 30.88 0.64 4.91
CA SER A 39 32.07 0.49 5.76
C SER A 39 31.75 -0.18 7.10
N ALA A 40 32.26 -1.39 7.30
CA ALA A 40 32.19 -2.14 8.56
C ALA A 40 33.21 -1.66 9.64
N THR A 41 33.86 -0.52 9.42
CA THR A 41 34.88 0.02 10.34
C THR A 41 34.43 1.34 10.96
N CYS A 42 34.65 1.50 12.27
CA CYS A 42 34.31 2.69 13.06
C CYS A 42 35.09 3.98 12.69
N SER A 43 35.59 4.11 11.46
CA SER A 43 36.45 5.22 11.04
C SER A 43 35.74 6.34 10.27
N ASP A 44 34.42 6.27 10.11
CA ASP A 44 33.64 7.39 9.59
C ASP A 44 33.38 8.38 10.72
N MET A 45 34.32 9.33 10.86
CA MET A 45 34.24 10.35 11.91
C MET A 45 33.06 11.29 11.66
N VAL A 46 32.00 11.11 12.44
CA VAL A 46 30.94 12.10 12.63
C VAL A 46 31.57 13.40 13.14
N ARG A 47 31.33 14.52 12.47
CA ARG A 47 31.90 15.84 12.83
C ARG A 47 30.84 16.75 13.42
N LEU A 48 31.22 17.56 14.41
CA LEU A 48 30.34 18.61 14.94
C LEU A 48 30.13 19.70 13.88
N THR A 49 28.90 20.19 13.78
CA THR A 49 28.60 21.41 13.01
C THR A 49 28.98 22.65 13.81
N SER A 50 28.96 23.84 13.19
CA SER A 50 29.14 25.11 13.94
C SER A 50 28.11 25.29 15.05
N LEU A 51 26.87 24.84 14.81
CA LEU A 51 25.81 24.79 15.82
C LEU A 51 26.10 23.74 16.90
N GLY A 52 26.62 22.57 16.52
CA GLY A 52 27.10 21.54 17.46
C GLY A 52 28.19 22.06 18.40
N GLU A 53 29.14 22.83 17.88
CA GLU A 53 30.19 23.49 18.66
C GLU A 53 29.64 24.56 19.62
N GLN A 54 28.52 25.22 19.31
CA GLN A 54 27.87 26.10 20.28
C GLN A 54 27.14 25.31 21.36
N VAL A 55 26.38 24.28 20.96
CA VAL A 55 25.53 23.47 21.84
C VAL A 55 26.35 22.65 22.85
N ARG A 56 27.52 22.13 22.47
CA ARG A 56 28.39 21.34 23.37
C ARG A 56 28.85 22.10 24.63
N HIS A 57 28.85 23.44 24.59
CA HIS A 57 29.32 24.28 25.70
C HIS A 57 28.20 24.63 26.69
N VAL A 58 26.96 24.27 26.39
CA VAL A 58 25.83 24.49 27.28
C VAL A 58 25.65 23.24 28.16
N PRO A 59 25.66 23.36 29.50
CA PRO A 59 25.55 22.22 30.43
C PRO A 59 24.09 21.72 30.54
N LEU A 60 23.49 21.41 29.40
CA LEU A 60 22.11 20.95 29.25
C LEU A 60 22.07 19.70 28.37
N HIS A 61 20.97 18.95 28.45
CA HIS A 61 20.69 17.92 27.46
C HIS A 61 20.70 18.55 26.04
N PRO A 62 21.26 17.89 25.00
CA PRO A 62 21.44 18.47 23.67
C PRO A 62 20.19 19.12 23.06
N ARG A 63 19.00 18.56 23.34
CA ARG A 63 17.70 19.13 22.96
C ARG A 63 17.42 20.50 23.58
N LEU A 64 17.63 20.63 24.89
CA LEU A 64 17.36 21.87 25.61
C LEU A 64 18.42 22.92 25.26
N ALA A 65 19.69 22.51 25.16
CA ALA A 65 20.76 23.36 24.66
C ALA A 65 20.47 23.88 23.24
N ARG A 66 19.99 23.01 22.33
CA ARG A 66 19.57 23.39 20.97
C ARG A 66 18.46 24.44 20.97
N ILE A 67 17.46 24.31 21.84
CA ILE A 67 16.36 25.29 22.00
C ILE A 67 16.90 26.62 22.52
N LEU A 68 17.74 26.59 23.55
CA LEU A 68 18.31 27.77 24.17
C LEU A 68 19.19 28.57 23.19
N VAL A 69 20.03 27.89 22.42
CA VAL A 69 20.86 28.50 21.37
C VAL A 69 19.99 29.03 20.22
N ALA A 70 18.95 28.30 19.80
CA ALA A 70 18.02 28.75 18.75
C ALA A 70 17.37 30.10 19.07
N ALA A 71 17.07 30.29 20.35
CA ALA A 71 16.39 31.47 20.88
C ALA A 71 17.35 32.60 21.30
N GLY A 72 18.65 32.46 21.05
CA GLY A 72 19.65 33.45 21.45
C GLY A 72 19.70 33.68 22.96
N GLY A 73 19.39 32.68 23.78
CA GLY A 73 19.38 32.85 25.24
C GLY A 73 18.22 33.69 25.78
N ALA A 74 17.09 33.76 25.06
CA ALA A 74 15.90 34.44 25.55
C ALA A 74 15.48 33.93 26.94
N ARG A 75 15.15 34.86 27.84
CA ARG A 75 14.79 34.59 29.23
C ARG A 75 13.65 33.58 29.36
N GLN A 76 12.59 33.73 28.55
CA GLN A 76 11.46 32.81 28.53
C GLN A 76 11.91 31.37 28.21
N ILE A 77 12.90 31.20 27.33
CA ILE A 77 13.42 29.89 26.93
C ILE A 77 14.37 29.32 27.99
N ALA A 78 15.16 30.15 28.66
CA ALA A 78 15.96 29.71 29.81
C ALA A 78 15.08 29.18 30.95
N GLN A 79 13.97 29.89 31.24
CA GLN A 79 12.94 29.45 32.19
C GLN A 79 12.30 28.12 31.76
N ALA A 80 11.92 27.99 30.48
CA ALA A 80 11.40 26.75 29.92
C ALA A 80 12.40 25.58 30.02
N CYS A 81 13.67 25.81 29.72
CA CYS A 81 14.72 24.81 29.81
C CYS A 81 14.96 24.36 31.26
N ALA A 82 14.95 25.28 32.22
CA ALA A 82 15.04 24.95 33.65
C ALA A 82 13.86 24.08 34.09
N LEU A 83 12.63 24.45 33.72
CA LEU A 83 11.43 23.70 34.05
C LEU A 83 11.44 22.28 33.48
N LEU A 84 11.86 22.13 32.21
CA LEU A 84 11.95 20.83 31.53
C LEU A 84 13.12 19.98 32.05
N SER A 85 14.25 20.60 32.40
CA SER A 85 15.43 19.93 32.95
C SER A 85 15.14 19.32 34.32
N GLU A 86 14.51 20.09 35.23
CA GLU A 86 14.13 19.64 36.57
C GLU A 86 12.91 18.70 36.56
N ARG A 87 12.30 18.48 35.38
CA ARG A 87 11.09 17.65 35.19
C ARG A 87 9.99 18.02 36.18
N HIS A 88 9.86 19.32 36.46
CA HIS A 88 8.90 19.83 37.43
C HIS A 88 7.48 19.41 37.06
N PHE A 89 6.69 19.01 38.05
CA PHE A 89 5.31 18.63 37.82
C PHE A 89 4.49 19.87 37.45
N LEU A 90 3.91 19.88 36.24
CA LEU A 90 2.95 20.89 35.85
C LEU A 90 1.55 20.46 36.32
N PRO A 91 0.82 21.32 37.07
CA PRO A 91 -0.55 21.01 37.46
C PRO A 91 -1.45 20.93 36.22
N PRO A 92 -2.52 20.12 36.28
CA PRO A 92 -3.46 20.00 35.16
C PRO A 92 -4.05 21.36 34.77
N ARG A 93 -4.15 21.62 33.46
CA ARG A 93 -4.68 22.88 32.96
C ARG A 93 -6.17 22.82 32.71
N ALA A 94 -6.93 23.67 33.40
CA ALA A 94 -8.37 23.81 33.14
C ALA A 94 -8.65 24.53 31.81
N ALA A 95 -7.90 25.59 31.48
CA ALA A 95 -8.07 26.37 30.26
C ALA A 95 -7.26 25.82 29.07
N SER A 96 -7.71 26.10 27.85
CA SER A 96 -6.92 25.81 26.63
C SER A 96 -5.70 26.74 26.56
N THR A 97 -4.57 26.22 26.08
CA THR A 97 -3.35 27.00 25.84
C THR A 97 -2.65 26.54 24.56
N ALA A 98 -1.88 27.45 23.95
CA ALA A 98 -0.98 27.10 22.85
C ALA A 98 0.26 26.34 23.35
N SER A 99 0.69 26.50 24.60
CA SER A 99 1.80 25.73 25.14
C SER A 99 1.75 25.62 26.65
N ASP A 100 1.83 24.39 27.16
CA ASP A 100 1.81 24.12 28.59
C ASP A 100 2.99 24.75 29.32
N VAL A 101 4.15 24.80 28.65
CA VAL A 101 5.38 25.39 29.18
C VAL A 101 5.30 26.92 29.18
N LEU A 102 4.78 27.52 28.11
CA LEU A 102 4.58 28.97 28.05
C LEU A 102 3.62 29.43 29.17
N SER A 103 2.49 28.74 29.32
CA SER A 103 1.55 29.01 30.43
C SER A 103 2.10 28.66 31.81
N ALA A 104 3.17 27.87 31.92
CA ALA A 104 3.85 27.62 33.19
C ALA A 104 4.77 28.79 33.56
N ILE A 105 5.47 29.37 32.60
CA ILE A 105 6.39 30.49 32.87
C ILE A 105 5.67 31.83 33.05
N ASP A 106 4.41 31.97 32.65
CA ASP A 106 3.61 33.18 32.91
C ASP A 106 3.50 33.52 34.40
N ASP A 107 3.44 32.50 35.27
CA ASP A 107 3.49 32.66 36.73
C ASP A 107 4.86 32.27 37.30
N TRP A 108 5.94 32.77 36.71
CA TRP A 108 7.30 32.42 37.11
C TRP A 108 7.61 32.65 38.59
N ARG A 109 6.92 33.62 39.22
CA ARG A 109 7.17 33.97 40.64
C ARG A 109 6.74 32.85 41.60
N SER A 110 5.76 32.02 41.21
CA SER A 110 5.32 30.89 42.02
C SER A 110 6.18 29.64 41.84
N MET A 111 7.10 29.64 40.87
CA MET A 111 8.00 28.51 40.64
C MET A 111 8.97 28.30 41.81
N PRO A 112 9.38 27.04 42.08
CA PRO A 112 10.34 26.74 43.14
C PRO A 112 11.65 27.54 43.02
N PRO A 113 12.26 28.01 44.13
CA PRO A 113 13.46 28.84 44.08
C PRO A 113 14.68 28.20 43.40
N ASP A 114 14.77 26.87 43.44
CA ASP A 114 15.77 26.07 42.74
C ASP A 114 15.61 26.17 41.22
N VAL A 115 14.40 25.96 40.69
CA VAL A 115 14.09 26.14 39.26
C VAL A 115 14.37 27.58 38.81
N GLN A 116 14.00 28.57 39.65
CA GLN A 116 14.30 29.97 39.39
C GLN A 116 15.80 30.27 39.31
N ARG A 117 16.61 29.63 40.16
CA ARG A 117 18.07 29.80 40.18
C ARG A 117 18.72 29.19 38.94
N VAL A 118 18.29 27.99 38.56
CA VAL A 118 18.78 27.29 37.36
C VAL A 118 18.49 28.10 36.10
N ALA A 119 17.29 28.68 35.96
CA ALA A 119 16.99 29.54 34.82
C ALA A 119 17.92 30.75 34.71
N ARG A 120 18.21 31.44 35.84
CA ARG A 120 19.14 32.58 35.85
C ARG A 120 20.55 32.15 35.44
N GLN A 121 21.01 30.98 35.89
CA GLN A 121 22.30 30.44 35.45
C GLN A 121 22.34 30.22 33.94
N PHE A 122 21.26 29.69 33.36
CA PHE A 122 21.16 29.51 31.90
C PHE A 122 21.17 30.84 31.16
N GLU A 123 20.42 31.85 31.64
CA GLU A 123 20.43 33.21 31.10
C GLU A 123 21.86 33.79 31.10
N ASP A 124 22.53 33.79 32.25
CA ASP A 124 23.87 34.37 32.45
C ASP A 124 24.94 33.72 31.55
N MET A 125 24.89 32.40 31.37
CA MET A 125 25.85 31.66 30.54
C MET A 125 25.71 32.00 29.05
N THR A 126 24.47 32.10 28.55
CA THR A 126 24.25 32.48 27.14
C THR A 126 24.56 33.94 26.88
N PHE A 127 24.30 34.82 27.84
CA PHE A 127 24.59 36.25 27.72
C PHE A 127 26.08 36.57 27.75
N SER A 128 26.85 35.82 28.53
CA SER A 128 28.31 36.03 28.63
C SER A 128 29.07 35.61 27.36
N SER A 129 28.45 34.77 26.50
CA SER A 129 29.12 34.17 25.34
C SER A 129 28.81 34.86 24.00
N ALA A 130 27.70 35.62 23.89
CA ALA A 130 27.20 36.09 22.59
C ALA A 130 27.65 37.51 22.22
N THR A 131 27.75 38.43 23.19
CA THR A 131 28.06 39.85 22.94
C THR A 131 28.58 40.44 24.23
N GLY A 132 29.79 41.01 24.27
CA GLY A 132 30.34 41.71 25.45
C GLY A 132 29.57 42.98 25.87
N GLU A 133 28.32 43.14 25.43
CA GLU A 133 27.42 44.24 25.74
C GLU A 133 26.28 43.73 26.63
N LYS A 134 26.04 44.43 27.75
CA LYS A 134 24.87 44.22 28.63
C LYS A 134 23.59 44.72 27.94
N GLY A 135 23.16 44.06 26.88
CA GLY A 135 21.84 44.23 26.28
C GLY A 135 20.77 43.43 27.05
N SER A 136 19.51 43.86 26.99
CA SER A 136 18.39 43.09 27.56
C SER A 136 18.15 41.79 26.80
N SER A 137 17.81 40.71 27.50
CA SER A 137 17.35 39.44 26.88
C SER A 137 16.26 39.66 25.84
N PRO A 138 16.35 39.05 24.64
CA PRO A 138 15.34 39.21 23.61
C PRO A 138 13.99 38.69 24.11
N PHE A 139 12.95 39.49 23.99
CA PHE A 139 11.57 39.07 24.24
C PHE A 139 11.07 38.32 23.00
N LEU A 140 10.59 37.08 23.18
CA LEU A 140 10.07 36.28 22.08
C LEU A 140 8.55 36.44 21.98
N SER A 141 8.05 36.47 20.75
CA SER A 141 6.64 36.22 20.51
C SER A 141 6.29 34.78 20.90
N ASP A 142 5.02 34.51 21.23
CA ASP A 142 4.55 33.15 21.50
C ASP A 142 4.89 32.19 20.34
N ALA A 143 4.80 32.68 19.10
CA ALA A 143 5.14 31.90 17.91
C ALA A 143 6.63 31.55 17.87
N ASP A 144 7.52 32.52 18.12
CA ASP A 144 8.96 32.28 18.11
C ASP A 144 9.41 31.39 19.28
N PHE A 145 8.76 31.50 20.44
CA PHE A 145 8.96 30.59 21.56
C PHE A 145 8.64 29.14 21.15
N ARG A 146 7.48 28.89 20.54
CA ARG A 146 7.08 27.54 20.11
C ARG A 146 7.94 27.02 18.95
N ARG A 147 8.37 27.89 18.03
CA ARG A 147 9.37 27.54 17.00
C ARG A 147 10.70 27.13 17.62
N ALA A 148 11.18 27.83 18.64
CA ALA A 148 12.39 27.45 19.35
C ALA A 148 12.24 26.05 19.98
N ILE A 149 11.12 25.77 20.65
CA ILE A 149 10.79 24.45 21.21
C ILE A 149 10.83 23.35 20.14
N LEU A 150 10.25 23.58 18.96
CA LEU A 150 10.29 22.64 17.83
C LEU A 150 11.73 22.25 17.45
N THR A 151 12.69 23.17 17.52
CA THR A 151 14.09 22.87 17.15
C THR A 151 14.77 21.82 18.03
N GLY A 152 14.36 21.68 19.30
CA GLY A 152 14.91 20.66 20.20
C GLY A 152 14.16 19.34 20.19
N TYR A 153 12.95 19.32 19.64
CA TYR A 153 12.10 18.14 19.60
C TYR A 153 11.51 17.87 18.21
N PRO A 154 12.32 17.94 17.12
CA PRO A 154 11.82 17.73 15.77
C PRO A 154 11.28 16.30 15.56
N ASP A 155 11.77 15.28 16.28
CA ASP A 155 11.29 13.89 16.26
C ASP A 155 10.03 13.64 17.09
N ARG A 156 9.61 14.61 17.91
CA ARG A 156 8.43 14.49 18.77
C ARG A 156 7.25 15.33 18.28
N VAL A 157 7.25 15.68 17.00
CA VAL A 157 6.08 16.27 16.36
C VAL A 157 4.96 15.23 16.32
N ALA A 158 3.72 15.67 16.55
CA ALA A 158 2.54 14.86 16.48
C ALA A 158 1.44 15.59 15.71
N GLN A 159 0.61 14.81 15.01
CA GLN A 159 -0.58 15.29 14.31
C GLN A 159 -1.83 14.74 14.99
N ARG A 160 -2.83 15.59 15.26
CA ARG A 160 -4.14 15.11 15.70
C ARG A 160 -4.81 14.30 14.61
N ARG A 161 -5.47 13.20 15.00
CA ARG A 161 -6.23 12.37 14.05
C ARG A 161 -7.49 13.08 13.57
N GLU A 162 -8.11 13.83 14.46
CA GLU A 162 -9.35 14.59 14.23
C GLU A 162 -9.24 15.93 14.97
N PRO A 163 -9.85 17.02 14.47
CA PRO A 163 -9.89 18.30 15.16
C PRO A 163 -10.43 18.16 16.59
N GLY A 164 -9.70 18.71 17.58
CA GLY A 164 -10.07 18.66 19.00
C GLY A 164 -9.87 17.29 19.68
N SER A 165 -9.51 16.24 18.95
CA SER A 165 -9.28 14.91 19.53
C SER A 165 -7.98 14.89 20.36
N PRO A 166 -7.95 14.21 21.52
CA PRO A 166 -6.72 13.98 22.27
C PRO A 166 -5.85 12.92 21.59
N ASN A 167 -6.36 12.15 20.62
CA ASN A 167 -5.61 11.10 19.96
C ASN A 167 -4.77 11.66 18.81
N VAL A 168 -3.47 11.38 18.86
CA VAL A 168 -2.48 11.88 17.91
C VAL A 168 -1.68 10.73 17.30
N ARG A 169 -1.02 11.02 16.18
CA ARG A 169 0.03 10.21 15.58
C ARG A 169 1.35 10.96 15.73
N LEU A 170 2.35 10.32 16.32
CA LEU A 170 3.71 10.87 16.44
C LEU A 170 4.44 10.78 15.09
N ALA A 171 5.50 11.56 14.91
CA ALA A 171 6.39 11.53 13.76
C ALA A 171 7.03 10.14 13.55
N SER A 172 7.19 9.36 14.63
CA SER A 172 7.59 7.95 14.56
C SER A 172 6.54 7.00 13.96
N GLY A 173 5.32 7.48 13.68
CA GLY A 173 4.16 6.69 13.25
C GLY A 173 3.35 6.08 14.39
N ALA A 174 3.89 6.07 15.61
CA ALA A 174 3.20 5.54 16.78
C ALA A 174 1.97 6.38 17.18
N GLY A 175 0.95 5.71 17.73
CA GLY A 175 -0.20 6.39 18.32
C GLY A 175 0.11 6.89 19.74
N ALA A 176 -0.40 8.08 20.08
CA ALA A 176 -0.34 8.60 21.43
C ALA A 176 -1.64 9.35 21.79
N THR A 177 -1.87 9.57 23.07
CA THR A 177 -3.01 10.32 23.58
C THR A 177 -2.52 11.48 24.44
N ILE A 178 -3.02 12.68 24.19
CA ILE A 178 -2.76 13.85 25.02
C ILE A 178 -3.46 13.64 26.35
N ALA A 179 -2.68 13.73 27.43
CA ALA A 179 -3.16 13.48 28.77
C ALA A 179 -3.96 14.70 29.28
N PRO A 180 -4.91 14.52 30.21
CA PRO A 180 -5.75 15.61 30.74
C PRO A 180 -4.97 16.77 31.38
N GLU A 181 -3.72 16.52 31.76
CA GLU A 181 -2.81 17.51 32.34
C GLU A 181 -2.44 18.62 31.34
N SER A 182 -2.38 18.28 30.04
CA SER A 182 -2.06 19.24 28.99
C SER A 182 -3.27 20.11 28.65
N GLY A 183 -3.05 21.42 28.59
CA GLY A 183 -4.02 22.40 28.12
C GLY A 183 -3.97 22.61 26.61
N VAL A 184 -3.07 21.93 25.87
CA VAL A 184 -2.99 22.03 24.41
C VAL A 184 -4.12 21.21 23.78
N ARG A 185 -5.27 21.85 23.58
CA ARG A 185 -6.51 21.23 23.05
C ARG A 185 -6.77 21.55 21.59
N ASP A 186 -6.25 22.68 21.13
CA ASP A 186 -6.41 23.18 19.78
C ASP A 186 -5.16 22.90 18.92
N GLY A 187 -5.23 23.27 17.64
CA GLY A 187 -4.14 23.10 16.67
C GLY A 187 -4.05 21.71 16.06
N GLU A 188 -3.64 21.63 14.80
CA GLU A 188 -3.49 20.37 14.07
C GLU A 188 -2.24 19.60 14.52
N PHE A 189 -1.13 20.33 14.70
CA PHE A 189 0.17 19.78 15.06
C PHE A 189 0.61 20.28 16.44
N LEU A 190 1.41 19.47 17.11
CA LEU A 190 2.05 19.81 18.37
C LEU A 190 3.39 19.09 18.52
N VAL A 191 4.23 19.62 19.41
CA VAL A 191 5.44 18.98 19.90
C VAL A 191 5.15 18.33 21.24
N ALA A 192 5.41 17.03 21.36
CA ALA A 192 5.26 16.27 22.59
C ALA A 192 6.53 16.38 23.45
N LEU A 193 6.50 17.19 24.50
CA LEU A 193 7.67 17.51 25.32
C LEU A 193 7.92 16.45 26.39
N ASP A 194 6.85 15.91 26.96
CA ASP A 194 6.91 14.81 27.91
C ASP A 194 5.98 13.67 27.49
N VAL A 195 6.60 12.59 27.02
CA VAL A 195 5.94 11.38 26.53
C VAL A 195 6.22 10.24 27.50
N ARG A 196 5.16 9.57 27.97
CA ARG A 196 5.24 8.40 28.84
C ARG A 196 4.67 7.21 28.10
N VAL A 197 5.46 6.14 27.97
CA VAL A 197 4.94 4.88 27.45
C VAL A 197 4.23 4.19 28.59
N ASN A 198 2.92 4.00 28.47
CA ASN A 198 2.16 3.22 29.44
C ASN A 198 2.50 1.74 29.21
N ALA A 199 2.98 1.07 30.25
CA ALA A 199 3.12 -0.38 30.22
C ALA A 199 1.73 -1.00 29.92
N PRO A 200 1.66 -2.06 29.09
CA PRO A 200 0.39 -2.76 28.87
C PRO A 200 -0.17 -3.18 30.22
N ARG A 201 -1.41 -2.79 30.52
CA ARG A 201 -2.09 -3.14 31.77
C ARG A 201 -2.11 -4.66 31.90
N HIS A 202 -1.24 -5.21 32.75
CA HIS A 202 -1.32 -6.61 33.19
C HIS A 202 -2.46 -6.72 34.19
N GLY A 203 -3.69 -6.79 33.69
CA GLY A 203 -4.88 -6.82 34.54
C GLY A 203 -6.14 -7.02 33.73
N GLY A 204 -6.41 -8.27 33.36
CA GLY A 204 -7.67 -8.68 32.73
C GLY A 204 -7.44 -9.42 31.42
N VAL A 205 -8.04 -10.61 31.31
CA VAL A 205 -8.09 -11.42 30.09
C VAL A 205 -8.92 -10.67 29.03
N ALA A 206 -8.32 -9.65 28.41
CA ALA A 206 -8.89 -8.99 27.25
C ALA A 206 -8.38 -9.73 26.00
N GLN A 207 -9.29 -10.26 25.19
CA GLN A 207 -9.01 -11.03 23.96
C GLN A 207 -8.36 -10.20 22.83
N ASN A 208 -7.96 -8.96 23.09
CA ASN A 208 -7.19 -8.12 22.19
C ASN A 208 -6.10 -7.38 22.98
N PRO A 209 -4.80 -7.64 22.74
CA PRO A 209 -3.74 -6.81 23.30
C PRO A 209 -3.91 -5.40 22.72
N GLN A 210 -4.38 -4.46 23.55
CA GLN A 210 -4.37 -3.05 23.18
C GLN A 210 -2.90 -2.62 23.04
N PRO A 211 -2.50 -1.97 21.93
CA PRO A 211 -1.15 -1.46 21.80
C PRO A 211 -0.84 -0.52 22.97
N SER A 212 0.39 -0.54 23.47
CA SER A 212 0.84 0.42 24.48
C SER A 212 0.71 1.84 23.93
N VAL A 213 -0.33 2.55 24.37
CA VAL A 213 -0.56 3.93 23.95
C VAL A 213 0.30 4.85 24.79
N ALA A 214 1.20 5.60 24.16
CA ALA A 214 1.97 6.62 24.83
C ALA A 214 1.06 7.79 25.27
N SER A 215 1.29 8.35 26.46
CA SER A 215 0.59 9.55 26.93
C SER A 215 1.49 10.78 26.86
N ILE A 216 0.94 11.90 26.41
CA ILE A 216 1.65 13.19 26.30
C ILE A 216 1.16 14.11 27.41
N ARG A 217 2.00 14.38 28.41
CA ARG A 217 1.62 15.23 29.57
C ARG A 217 1.87 16.72 29.35
N ILE A 218 2.89 17.03 28.55
CA ILE A 218 3.32 18.39 28.26
C ILE A 218 3.48 18.52 26.75
N ALA A 219 2.81 19.52 26.18
CA ALA A 219 2.83 19.80 24.76
C ALA A 219 2.98 21.29 24.44
N SER A 220 3.31 21.56 23.19
CA SER A 220 3.33 22.89 22.59
C SER A 220 2.73 22.80 21.19
N SER A 221 1.69 23.55 20.87
CA SER A 221 1.11 23.57 19.53
C SER A 221 2.08 24.19 18.55
N ILE A 222 2.03 23.73 17.30
CA ILE A 222 2.84 24.29 16.22
C ILE A 222 1.99 24.46 14.97
N GLU A 223 2.37 25.44 14.16
CA GLU A 223 1.74 25.70 12.89
C GLU A 223 2.34 24.79 11.80
N ARG A 224 1.47 24.37 10.89
CA ARG A 224 1.80 23.45 9.79
C ARG A 224 2.89 23.97 8.87
N ASP A 225 2.88 25.27 8.59
CA ASP A 225 3.83 25.96 7.71
C ASP A 225 5.27 26.01 8.29
N TRP A 226 5.44 25.66 9.57
CA TRP A 226 6.76 25.55 10.20
C TRP A 226 7.42 24.19 9.91
N LEU A 227 6.66 23.20 9.45
CA LEU A 227 7.15 21.86 9.16
C LEU A 227 7.63 21.77 7.70
N LEU A 228 8.93 21.52 7.53
CA LEU A 228 9.52 21.24 6.22
C LEU A 228 9.43 19.74 5.92
N PRO A 229 9.02 19.33 4.70
CA PRO A 229 8.99 17.92 4.33
C PRO A 229 10.37 17.27 4.51
N THR A 230 10.41 16.16 5.25
CA THR A 230 11.61 15.30 5.36
C THR A 230 11.74 14.39 4.14
N ALA A 231 10.61 14.09 3.47
CA ALA A 231 10.56 13.28 2.26
C ALA A 231 9.36 13.66 1.38
N SER A 232 9.51 13.46 0.08
CA SER A 232 8.47 13.71 -0.93
C SER A 232 8.48 12.56 -1.95
N ASP A 233 7.52 11.65 -1.85
CA ASP A 233 7.50 10.42 -2.66
C ASP A 233 6.26 10.36 -3.57
N ALA A 234 6.42 9.80 -4.77
CA ALA A 234 5.30 9.45 -5.63
C ALA A 234 4.67 8.13 -5.15
N VAL A 235 3.49 8.20 -4.53
CA VAL A 235 2.75 7.05 -4.02
C VAL A 235 1.65 6.67 -5.00
N HIS A 236 1.64 5.40 -5.40
CA HIS A 236 0.64 4.81 -6.30
C HIS A 236 -0.32 3.93 -5.50
N ARG A 237 -1.63 4.09 -5.72
CA ARG A 237 -2.67 3.33 -5.01
C ARG A 237 -3.74 2.86 -5.98
N PHE A 238 -4.20 1.63 -5.81
CA PHE A 238 -5.38 1.12 -6.51
C PHE A 238 -6.66 1.55 -5.78
N ASP A 239 -7.54 2.26 -6.48
CA ASP A 239 -8.85 2.64 -5.99
C ASP A 239 -9.87 1.54 -6.35
N LYS A 240 -10.27 0.75 -5.35
CA LYS A 240 -11.23 -0.36 -5.52
C LYS A 240 -12.60 0.10 -6.04
N ALA A 241 -13.02 1.33 -5.74
CA ALA A 241 -14.32 1.84 -6.16
C ALA A 241 -14.36 2.20 -7.65
N SER A 242 -13.31 2.85 -8.16
CA SER A 242 -13.22 3.18 -9.59
C SER A 242 -12.54 2.10 -10.43
N GLY A 243 -11.84 1.14 -9.81
CA GLY A 243 -11.07 0.11 -10.50
C GLY A 243 -9.82 0.66 -11.20
N ARG A 244 -9.27 1.80 -10.75
CA ARG A 244 -8.16 2.52 -11.40
C ARG A 244 -7.00 2.75 -10.45
N VAL A 245 -5.80 2.88 -11.01
CA VAL A 245 -4.62 3.32 -10.25
C VAL A 245 -4.56 4.84 -10.24
N ARG A 246 -4.34 5.42 -9.06
CA ARG A 246 -4.10 6.85 -8.84
C ARG A 246 -2.71 7.04 -8.26
N ALA A 247 -2.10 8.17 -8.55
CA ALA A 247 -0.82 8.55 -7.98
C ALA A 247 -0.91 9.94 -7.36
N ALA A 248 -0.14 10.14 -6.30
CA ALA A 248 0.03 11.43 -5.67
C ALA A 248 1.47 11.61 -5.17
N ILE A 249 1.98 12.84 -5.26
CA ILE A 249 3.17 13.24 -4.51
C ILE A 249 2.71 13.47 -3.08
N VAL A 250 3.29 12.72 -2.15
CA VAL A 250 2.99 12.81 -0.72
C VAL A 250 4.20 13.43 -0.02
N ASP A 251 4.03 14.68 0.42
CA ASP A 251 5.00 15.39 1.25
C ASP A 251 4.81 14.96 2.70
N ARG A 252 5.88 14.45 3.33
CA ARG A 252 5.84 13.91 4.68
C ARG A 252 6.81 14.61 5.61
N TYR A 253 6.42 14.71 6.87
CA TYR A 253 7.31 14.94 8.00
C TYR A 253 7.40 13.62 8.78
N ASP A 254 8.44 12.85 8.48
CA ASP A 254 8.58 11.43 8.83
C ASP A 254 7.33 10.62 8.46
N ALA A 255 6.61 10.06 9.45
CA ALA A 255 5.37 9.32 9.22
C ALA A 255 4.13 10.21 9.05
N LEU A 256 4.23 11.53 9.24
CA LEU A 256 3.11 12.46 9.18
C LEU A 256 2.93 12.98 7.75
N VAL A 257 1.72 12.90 7.22
CA VAL A 257 1.42 13.45 5.89
C VAL A 257 1.15 14.94 6.02
N LEU A 258 2.00 15.74 5.41
CA LEU A 258 1.81 17.19 5.31
C LEU A 258 0.89 17.50 4.14
N ALA A 259 1.26 17.11 2.92
CA ALA A 259 0.44 17.41 1.75
C ALA A 259 0.35 16.21 0.83
N GLU A 260 -0.76 16.11 0.12
CA GLU A 260 -0.95 15.13 -0.95
C GLU A 260 -1.44 15.88 -2.19
N ARG A 261 -0.72 15.74 -3.30
CA ARG A 261 -1.00 16.42 -4.57
C ARG A 261 -1.04 15.41 -5.71
N PRO A 262 -1.99 15.50 -6.66
CA PRO A 262 -2.06 14.56 -7.78
C PRO A 262 -0.74 14.47 -8.56
N ALA A 263 -0.38 13.25 -8.96
CA ALA A 263 0.83 12.95 -9.72
C ALA A 263 0.51 12.10 -10.94
N PRO A 264 1.37 12.11 -11.98
CA PRO A 264 1.28 11.13 -13.05
C PRO A 264 1.50 9.72 -12.50
N VAL A 265 0.77 8.77 -13.05
CA VAL A 265 0.87 7.35 -12.69
C VAL A 265 2.01 6.71 -13.47
N ASP A 266 2.93 6.06 -12.77
CA ASP A 266 3.96 5.20 -13.36
C ASP A 266 3.32 3.95 -13.99
N PRO A 267 3.50 3.71 -15.31
CA PRO A 267 2.89 2.57 -16.01
C PRO A 267 3.31 1.21 -15.47
N ALA A 268 4.55 1.04 -15.02
CA ALA A 268 5.05 -0.23 -14.51
C ALA A 268 4.45 -0.53 -13.13
N VAL A 269 4.41 0.49 -12.25
CA VAL A 269 3.76 0.36 -10.94
C VAL A 269 2.25 0.15 -11.08
N ALA A 270 1.61 0.83 -12.03
CA ALA A 270 0.19 0.63 -12.33
C ALA A 270 -0.10 -0.79 -12.82
N ALA A 271 0.71 -1.32 -13.72
CA ALA A 271 0.57 -2.68 -14.22
C ALA A 271 0.67 -3.70 -13.08
N GLN A 272 1.59 -3.50 -12.14
CA GLN A 272 1.72 -4.34 -10.95
C GLN A 272 0.45 -4.28 -10.08
N LEU A 273 0.00 -3.07 -9.71
CA LEU A 273 -1.19 -2.88 -8.86
C LEU A 273 -2.48 -3.42 -9.50
N LEU A 274 -2.64 -3.22 -10.82
CA LEU A 274 -3.78 -3.76 -11.56
C LEU A 274 -3.72 -5.28 -11.65
N ALA A 275 -2.54 -5.87 -11.80
CA ALA A 275 -2.38 -7.31 -11.81
C ALA A 275 -2.70 -7.94 -10.45
N ASP A 276 -2.24 -7.33 -9.36
CA ASP A 276 -2.56 -7.78 -8.00
C ASP A 276 -4.07 -7.69 -7.75
N ALA A 277 -4.71 -6.59 -8.16
CA ALA A 277 -6.16 -6.43 -8.07
C ALA A 277 -6.93 -7.44 -8.94
N TRP A 278 -6.40 -7.79 -10.12
CA TRP A 278 -6.98 -8.80 -10.99
C TRP A 278 -6.90 -10.19 -10.35
N LEU A 279 -5.76 -10.53 -9.74
CA LEU A 279 -5.55 -11.80 -9.04
C LEU A 279 -6.44 -11.90 -7.79
N GLU A 280 -6.61 -10.82 -7.03
CA GLU A 280 -7.53 -10.76 -5.88
C GLU A 280 -8.99 -10.95 -6.32
N ARG A 281 -9.40 -10.31 -7.42
CA ARG A 281 -10.76 -10.42 -7.99
C ARG A 281 -11.03 -11.80 -8.60
N GLY A 282 -10.01 -12.41 -9.18
CA GLY A 282 -10.11 -13.63 -9.98
C GLY A 282 -10.54 -13.39 -11.44
N PRO A 283 -10.40 -14.43 -12.29
CA PRO A 283 -10.74 -14.39 -13.71
C PRO A 283 -12.24 -14.15 -13.95
N ARG A 284 -12.58 -13.51 -15.09
CA ARG A 284 -13.95 -13.45 -15.62
C ARG A 284 -14.25 -14.70 -16.46
N ALA A 285 -15.51 -14.86 -16.88
CA ALA A 285 -15.92 -15.95 -17.76
C ALA A 285 -15.09 -16.07 -19.06
N ASP A 286 -14.69 -14.95 -19.67
CA ASP A 286 -13.81 -14.97 -20.85
C ASP A 286 -12.37 -15.37 -20.51
N ASP A 287 -11.85 -14.91 -19.38
CA ASP A 287 -10.53 -15.28 -18.87
C ASP A 287 -10.50 -16.77 -18.53
N ASP A 288 -11.52 -17.27 -17.82
CA ASP A 288 -11.67 -18.68 -17.48
C ASP A 288 -11.73 -19.55 -18.72
N ARG A 289 -12.44 -19.12 -19.77
CA ARG A 289 -12.45 -19.84 -21.04
C ARG A 289 -11.05 -19.96 -21.62
N LEU A 290 -10.28 -18.86 -21.62
CA LEU A 290 -8.89 -18.88 -22.10
C LEU A 290 -8.02 -19.81 -21.25
N LEU A 291 -8.11 -19.70 -19.93
CA LEU A 291 -7.32 -20.49 -18.99
C LEU A 291 -7.63 -21.99 -19.12
N ARG A 292 -8.90 -22.35 -19.33
CA ARG A 292 -9.30 -23.74 -19.62
C ARG A 292 -8.75 -24.25 -20.95
N ARG A 293 -8.74 -23.40 -22.00
CA ARG A 293 -8.09 -23.74 -23.28
C ARG A 293 -6.59 -23.98 -23.11
N LEU A 294 -5.89 -23.11 -22.40
CA LEU A 294 -4.44 -23.22 -22.14
C LEU A 294 -4.12 -24.53 -21.40
N ARG A 295 -4.90 -24.84 -20.35
CA ARG A 295 -4.77 -26.12 -19.61
C ARG A 295 -5.04 -27.32 -20.51
N PHE A 296 -6.09 -27.27 -21.33
CA PHE A 296 -6.44 -28.37 -22.24
C PHE A 296 -5.37 -28.62 -23.31
N ALA A 297 -4.77 -27.55 -23.85
CA ALA A 297 -3.68 -27.63 -24.82
C ALA A 297 -2.38 -28.21 -24.21
N GLY A 298 -2.32 -28.39 -22.89
CA GLY A 298 -1.11 -28.84 -22.21
C GLY A 298 0.01 -27.81 -22.31
N THR A 299 -0.33 -26.52 -22.48
CA THR A 299 0.66 -25.45 -22.35
C THR A 299 1.17 -25.51 -20.91
N ASP A 300 2.48 -25.70 -20.77
CA ASP A 300 3.12 -25.88 -19.48
C ASP A 300 2.72 -24.73 -18.54
N ALA A 301 2.29 -25.07 -17.33
CA ALA A 301 1.94 -24.09 -16.30
C ALA A 301 3.15 -23.19 -15.97
N ASP A 302 4.36 -23.70 -16.18
CA ASP A 302 5.62 -22.96 -16.06
C ASP A 302 5.90 -22.04 -17.27
N ALA A 303 5.40 -22.38 -18.47
CA ALA A 303 5.56 -21.55 -19.68
C ALA A 303 4.67 -20.30 -19.67
N VAL A 304 3.58 -20.30 -18.90
CA VAL A 304 2.69 -19.14 -18.72
C VAL A 304 2.43 -18.92 -17.24
N ASN A 305 3.40 -18.31 -16.55
CA ASN A 305 3.16 -17.80 -15.20
C ASN A 305 2.01 -16.77 -15.24
N LEU A 306 0.86 -17.12 -14.68
CA LEU A 306 -0.36 -16.29 -14.72
C LEU A 306 -0.11 -14.87 -14.18
N GLY A 307 0.64 -14.73 -13.09
CA GLY A 307 0.99 -13.43 -12.53
C GLY A 307 1.77 -12.56 -13.53
N SER A 308 2.74 -13.15 -14.23
CA SER A 308 3.51 -12.45 -15.27
C SER A 308 2.66 -12.12 -16.51
N LEU A 309 1.76 -13.02 -16.93
CA LEU A 309 0.84 -12.78 -18.04
C LEU A 309 -0.10 -11.61 -17.72
N VAL A 310 -0.69 -11.60 -16.53
CA VAL A 310 -1.61 -10.55 -16.08
C VAL A 310 -0.87 -9.22 -15.97
N ARG A 311 0.35 -9.18 -15.41
CA ARG A 311 1.18 -7.96 -15.39
C ARG A 311 1.46 -7.42 -16.80
N THR A 312 1.79 -8.30 -17.73
CA THR A 312 2.02 -7.93 -19.14
C THR A 312 0.73 -7.36 -19.76
N ALA A 313 -0.42 -8.00 -19.49
CA ALA A 313 -1.72 -7.54 -19.95
C ALA A 313 -2.16 -6.20 -19.32
N ALA A 314 -1.72 -5.93 -18.10
CA ALA A 314 -2.03 -4.71 -17.37
C ALA A 314 -1.14 -3.53 -17.79
N TYR A 315 -0.02 -3.78 -18.47
CA TYR A 315 0.86 -2.71 -18.94
C TYR A 315 0.15 -1.83 -19.97
N GLY A 316 -0.03 -0.55 -19.65
CA GLY A 316 -0.77 0.41 -20.47
C GLY A 316 -2.29 0.41 -20.26
N ALA A 317 -2.83 -0.53 -19.47
CA ALA A 317 -4.24 -0.51 -19.08
C ALA A 317 -4.51 0.64 -18.09
N ARG A 318 -5.66 1.31 -18.24
CA ARG A 318 -6.04 2.45 -17.39
C ARG A 318 -6.99 2.06 -16.26
N SER A 319 -7.55 0.87 -16.33
CA SER A 319 -8.47 0.30 -15.34
C SER A 319 -8.34 -1.22 -15.31
N LEU A 320 -8.88 -1.81 -14.25
CA LEU A 320 -8.95 -3.27 -14.09
C LEU A 320 -9.77 -3.94 -15.20
N ASP A 321 -10.79 -3.26 -15.72
CA ASP A 321 -11.67 -3.77 -16.78
C ASP A 321 -10.97 -3.85 -18.15
N GLU A 322 -9.95 -3.03 -18.36
CA GLU A 322 -9.18 -3.01 -19.61
C GLU A 322 -8.12 -4.12 -19.68
N VAL A 323 -7.84 -4.80 -18.57
CA VAL A 323 -6.84 -5.88 -18.50
C VAL A 323 -7.37 -7.11 -19.24
N GLN A 324 -6.75 -7.42 -20.39
CA GLN A 324 -7.14 -8.54 -21.26
C GLN A 324 -5.97 -9.51 -21.44
N ILE A 325 -5.98 -10.61 -20.69
CA ILE A 325 -4.89 -11.60 -20.69
C ILE A 325 -4.74 -12.31 -22.06
N THR A 326 -5.80 -12.37 -22.87
CA THR A 326 -5.77 -12.91 -24.23
C THR A 326 -4.77 -12.16 -25.13
N ARG A 327 -4.67 -10.83 -24.98
CA ARG A 327 -3.78 -9.98 -25.80
C ARG A 327 -2.33 -10.04 -25.38
N ALA A 328 -2.06 -10.53 -24.17
CA ALA A 328 -0.71 -10.63 -23.62
C ALA A 328 -0.04 -11.99 -23.89
N LEU A 329 -0.74 -12.93 -24.54
CA LEU A 329 -0.15 -14.22 -24.87
C LEU A 329 1.01 -14.06 -25.86
N PRO A 330 2.16 -14.74 -25.64
CA PRO A 330 3.21 -14.81 -26.62
C PRO A 330 2.69 -15.37 -27.95
N ALA A 331 3.15 -14.82 -29.08
CA ALA A 331 2.64 -15.19 -30.41
C ALA A 331 2.82 -16.68 -30.76
N ALA A 332 3.81 -17.36 -30.19
CA ALA A 332 3.95 -18.81 -30.32
C ALA A 332 2.83 -19.54 -29.57
N VAL A 333 2.62 -19.20 -28.30
CA VAL A 333 1.58 -19.78 -27.44
C VAL A 333 0.19 -19.55 -28.05
N ALA A 334 -0.10 -18.35 -28.55
CA ALA A 334 -1.39 -18.07 -29.17
C ALA A 334 -1.66 -18.96 -30.41
N ARG A 335 -0.64 -19.16 -31.27
CA ARG A 335 -0.76 -20.04 -32.44
C ARG A 335 -0.94 -21.51 -32.06
N ASP A 336 -0.16 -21.99 -31.09
CA ASP A 336 -0.28 -23.37 -30.60
C ASP A 336 -1.65 -23.59 -29.94
N LEU A 337 -2.13 -22.61 -29.17
CA LEU A 337 -3.45 -22.65 -28.55
C LEU A 337 -4.58 -22.73 -29.58
N ASP A 338 -4.51 -21.97 -30.67
CA ASP A 338 -5.54 -22.01 -31.72
C ASP A 338 -5.52 -23.33 -32.51
N ARG A 339 -4.35 -23.98 -32.64
CA ARG A 339 -4.23 -25.32 -33.22
C ARG A 339 -4.79 -26.40 -32.29
N ASP A 340 -4.38 -26.38 -31.03
CA ASP A 340 -4.57 -27.49 -30.09
C ASP A 340 -5.88 -27.35 -29.29
N ALA A 341 -6.34 -26.12 -29.05
CA ALA A 341 -7.57 -25.81 -28.36
C ALA A 341 -8.35 -24.70 -29.10
N PRO A 342 -8.85 -24.95 -30.32
CA PRO A 342 -9.58 -23.96 -31.11
C PRO A 342 -10.86 -23.47 -30.43
N GLU A 343 -11.26 -22.21 -30.66
CA GLU A 343 -12.51 -21.68 -30.08
C GLU A 343 -13.78 -22.27 -30.72
N SER A 344 -13.67 -22.77 -31.94
CA SER A 344 -14.80 -23.30 -32.69
C SER A 344 -14.40 -24.45 -33.60
N LEU A 345 -15.39 -25.26 -33.94
CA LEU A 345 -15.27 -26.44 -34.77
C LEU A 345 -16.12 -26.28 -36.02
N ALA A 346 -15.53 -26.49 -37.19
CA ALA A 346 -16.28 -26.55 -38.44
C ALA A 346 -17.14 -27.82 -38.45
N VAL A 347 -18.41 -27.68 -38.81
CA VAL A 347 -19.35 -28.79 -38.99
C VAL A 347 -19.68 -28.98 -40.47
N PRO A 348 -20.11 -30.18 -40.92
CA PRO A 348 -20.35 -30.47 -42.33
C PRO A 348 -21.30 -29.51 -43.06
N SER A 349 -22.20 -28.84 -42.34
CA SER A 349 -23.07 -27.79 -42.88
C SER A 349 -22.32 -26.54 -43.38
N GLY A 350 -21.00 -26.44 -43.14
CA GLY A 350 -20.17 -25.26 -43.42
C GLY A 350 -20.23 -24.20 -42.31
N ARG A 351 -20.95 -24.45 -41.22
CA ARG A 351 -20.97 -23.58 -40.03
C ARG A 351 -19.86 -23.91 -39.06
N TYR A 352 -19.65 -22.99 -38.12
CA TYR A 352 -18.78 -23.19 -36.96
C TYR A 352 -19.62 -23.26 -35.70
N VAL A 353 -19.35 -24.27 -34.86
CA VAL A 353 -19.93 -24.39 -33.52
C VAL A 353 -18.87 -24.08 -32.48
N ARG A 354 -19.25 -23.31 -31.46
CA ARG A 354 -18.33 -22.94 -30.38
C ARG A 354 -18.01 -24.16 -29.52
N LEU A 355 -16.74 -24.31 -29.19
CA LEU A 355 -16.25 -25.33 -28.27
C LEU A 355 -16.25 -24.79 -26.84
N GLU A 356 -16.72 -25.62 -25.91
CA GLU A 356 -16.68 -25.37 -24.48
C GLU A 356 -15.67 -26.30 -23.84
N TYR A 357 -14.67 -25.73 -23.19
CA TYR A 357 -13.63 -26.46 -22.46
C TYR A 357 -14.02 -26.52 -21.00
N ASN A 358 -14.22 -27.73 -20.48
CA ASN A 358 -14.68 -27.99 -19.13
C ASN A 358 -13.50 -28.25 -18.18
N GLU A 359 -13.73 -28.09 -16.87
CA GLU A 359 -12.69 -28.26 -15.85
C GLU A 359 -12.21 -29.70 -15.70
N ASP A 360 -13.07 -30.67 -16.00
CA ASP A 360 -12.75 -32.10 -16.03
C ASP A 360 -11.89 -32.50 -17.25
N GLY A 361 -11.53 -31.52 -18.09
CA GLY A 361 -10.72 -31.71 -19.28
C GLY A 361 -11.51 -32.21 -20.49
N THR A 362 -12.85 -32.26 -20.40
CA THR A 362 -13.72 -32.60 -21.52
C THR A 362 -13.99 -31.39 -22.40
N VAL A 363 -14.26 -31.63 -23.69
CA VAL A 363 -14.63 -30.59 -24.65
C VAL A 363 -16.03 -30.87 -25.16
N SER A 364 -16.93 -29.92 -25.05
CA SER A 364 -18.32 -30.04 -25.52
C SER A 364 -18.66 -29.03 -26.60
N ALA A 365 -19.61 -29.40 -27.47
CA ALA A 365 -20.21 -28.49 -28.43
C ALA A 365 -21.71 -28.77 -28.58
N SER A 366 -22.51 -27.71 -28.62
CA SER A 366 -23.93 -27.80 -28.96
C SER A 366 -24.11 -27.61 -30.47
N VAL A 367 -24.67 -28.61 -31.14
CA VAL A 367 -24.86 -28.58 -32.60
C VAL A 367 -26.22 -29.13 -32.98
N LYS A 368 -26.88 -28.51 -33.97
CA LYS A 368 -28.12 -29.04 -34.51
C LYS A 368 -27.85 -30.38 -35.19
N LEU A 369 -28.66 -31.39 -34.89
CA LEU A 369 -28.50 -32.75 -35.41
C LEU A 369 -28.35 -32.80 -36.94
N GLN A 370 -29.12 -31.98 -37.64
CA GLN A 370 -29.13 -31.87 -39.10
C GLN A 370 -27.86 -31.23 -39.71
N GLU A 371 -27.03 -30.57 -38.91
CA GLU A 371 -25.79 -29.95 -39.36
C GLU A 371 -24.61 -30.92 -39.38
N VAL A 372 -24.76 -32.08 -38.72
CA VAL A 372 -23.73 -33.13 -38.64
C VAL A 372 -24.08 -34.37 -39.47
N PHE A 373 -25.09 -34.31 -40.34
CA PHE A 373 -25.31 -35.38 -41.31
C PHE A 373 -24.08 -35.58 -42.20
N GLY A 374 -23.80 -36.84 -42.53
CA GLY A 374 -22.59 -37.24 -43.23
C GLY A 374 -21.31 -37.23 -42.39
N LEU A 375 -21.34 -36.76 -41.13
CA LEU A 375 -20.18 -36.84 -40.24
C LEU A 375 -20.07 -38.23 -39.64
N ALA A 376 -19.09 -38.99 -40.13
CA ALA A 376 -18.94 -40.39 -39.78
C ALA A 376 -18.27 -40.63 -38.41
N GLU A 377 -17.27 -39.83 -38.08
CA GLU A 377 -16.50 -39.95 -36.84
C GLU A 377 -16.66 -38.69 -35.99
N THR A 378 -16.72 -38.87 -34.67
CA THR A 378 -16.70 -37.75 -33.73
C THR A 378 -15.40 -36.97 -33.92
N PRO A 379 -15.43 -35.64 -34.14
CA PRO A 379 -14.23 -34.82 -34.19
C PRO A 379 -13.43 -34.94 -32.89
N ARG A 380 -12.11 -35.03 -33.03
CA ARG A 380 -11.17 -35.14 -31.91
C ARG A 380 -10.26 -33.93 -31.89
N ILE A 381 -10.11 -33.32 -30.72
CA ILE A 381 -9.40 -32.04 -30.55
C ILE A 381 -8.21 -32.19 -29.60
N GLY A 382 -7.18 -31.40 -29.87
CA GLY A 382 -6.01 -31.24 -29.02
C GLY A 382 -5.05 -32.42 -28.95
N PRO A 383 -3.99 -32.27 -28.14
CA PRO A 383 -2.86 -33.20 -28.12
C PRO A 383 -3.26 -34.61 -27.69
N ARG A 384 -4.29 -34.74 -26.83
CA ARG A 384 -4.83 -36.02 -26.36
C ARG A 384 -5.83 -36.66 -27.33
N ARG A 385 -6.16 -36.00 -28.44
CA ARG A 385 -7.24 -36.37 -29.36
C ARG A 385 -8.57 -36.65 -28.65
N GLU A 386 -8.96 -35.75 -27.74
CA GLU A 386 -10.17 -35.86 -26.94
C GLU A 386 -11.41 -35.79 -27.86
N PRO A 387 -12.31 -36.79 -27.83
CA PRO A 387 -13.53 -36.75 -28.63
C PRO A 387 -14.48 -35.66 -28.10
N VAL A 388 -14.95 -34.79 -28.99
CA VAL A 388 -15.90 -33.74 -28.61
C VAL A 388 -17.22 -34.36 -28.17
N LEU A 389 -17.68 -34.01 -26.97
CA LEU A 389 -19.02 -34.31 -26.47
C LEU A 389 -20.04 -33.44 -27.22
N LEU A 390 -20.75 -34.05 -28.16
CA LEU A 390 -21.77 -33.38 -28.95
C LEU A 390 -23.11 -33.41 -28.20
N ALA A 391 -23.58 -32.23 -27.81
CA ALA A 391 -24.99 -32.02 -27.46
C ALA A 391 -25.76 -31.81 -28.77
N LEU A 392 -26.29 -32.90 -29.31
CA LEU A 392 -27.10 -32.88 -30.51
C LEU A 392 -28.44 -32.22 -30.18
N THR A 393 -28.75 -31.11 -30.84
CA THR A 393 -29.95 -30.33 -30.58
C THR A 393 -31.00 -30.48 -31.69
N ALA A 394 -32.26 -30.32 -31.31
CA ALA A 394 -33.36 -30.09 -32.24
C ALA A 394 -33.22 -28.71 -32.94
N PRO A 395 -34.02 -28.41 -33.97
CA PRO A 395 -33.94 -27.13 -34.68
C PRO A 395 -34.13 -25.87 -33.81
N ASN A 396 -34.86 -26.02 -32.69
CA ASN A 396 -35.11 -24.98 -31.69
C ASN A 396 -33.98 -24.84 -30.64
N GLY A 397 -32.89 -25.60 -30.77
CA GLY A 397 -31.73 -25.54 -29.87
C GLY A 397 -31.84 -26.38 -28.59
N ARG A 398 -32.96 -27.09 -28.36
CA ARG A 398 -33.05 -28.00 -27.21
C ARG A 398 -32.20 -29.25 -27.43
N PRO A 399 -31.34 -29.65 -26.47
CA PRO A 399 -30.61 -30.92 -26.53
C PRO A 399 -31.58 -32.11 -26.63
N VAL A 400 -31.29 -33.03 -27.53
CA VAL A 400 -32.03 -34.30 -27.69
C VAL A 400 -31.18 -35.51 -27.36
N GLN A 401 -29.86 -35.43 -27.56
CA GLN A 401 -28.94 -36.50 -27.22
C GLN A 401 -27.55 -35.91 -26.93
N LEU A 402 -26.86 -36.49 -25.95
CA LEU A 402 -25.44 -36.27 -25.70
C LEU A 402 -24.66 -37.48 -26.21
N THR A 403 -23.59 -37.28 -26.99
CA THR A 403 -22.74 -38.38 -27.45
C THR A 403 -21.27 -37.98 -27.62
N ARG A 404 -20.37 -38.90 -27.28
CA ARG A 404 -18.93 -38.85 -27.66
C ARG A 404 -18.59 -39.83 -28.79
N ASP A 405 -19.56 -40.65 -29.20
CA ASP A 405 -19.45 -41.63 -30.28
C ASP A 405 -20.59 -41.43 -31.27
N LEU A 406 -20.32 -40.62 -32.29
CA LEU A 406 -21.29 -40.26 -33.30
C LEU A 406 -21.67 -41.46 -34.19
N ARG A 407 -20.74 -42.40 -34.41
CA ARG A 407 -20.98 -43.62 -35.18
C ARG A 407 -22.01 -44.52 -34.48
N SER A 408 -21.79 -44.82 -33.20
CA SER A 408 -22.75 -45.60 -32.40
C SER A 408 -24.11 -44.92 -32.30
N PHE A 409 -24.13 -43.58 -32.24
CA PHE A 409 -25.37 -42.81 -32.24
C PHE A 409 -26.16 -43.00 -33.54
N TRP A 410 -25.53 -42.90 -34.71
CA TRP A 410 -26.21 -43.08 -36.00
C TRP A 410 -26.80 -44.47 -36.17
N ASP A 411 -26.08 -45.51 -35.74
CA ASP A 411 -26.51 -46.90 -35.92
C ASP A 411 -27.64 -47.31 -34.97
N ARG A 412 -27.62 -46.82 -33.72
CA ARG A 412 -28.49 -47.33 -32.64
C ARG A 412 -29.54 -46.34 -32.16
N THR A 413 -29.19 -45.07 -32.03
CA THR A 413 -30.03 -44.07 -31.32
C THR A 413 -30.76 -43.14 -32.28
N TYR A 414 -30.17 -42.79 -33.42
CA TYR A 414 -30.78 -41.91 -34.41
C TYR A 414 -32.16 -42.37 -34.90
N PRO A 415 -32.44 -43.66 -35.17
CA PRO A 415 -33.77 -44.08 -35.63
C PRO A 415 -34.91 -43.70 -34.68
N GLU A 416 -34.67 -43.70 -33.37
CA GLU A 416 -35.63 -43.31 -32.35
C GLU A 416 -35.79 -41.79 -32.29
N VAL A 417 -34.67 -41.06 -32.19
CA VAL A 417 -34.63 -39.59 -32.19
C VAL A 417 -35.28 -39.03 -33.46
N ARG A 418 -35.07 -39.67 -34.61
CA ARG A 418 -35.69 -39.33 -35.89
C ARG A 418 -37.21 -39.43 -35.84
N LYS A 419 -37.78 -40.47 -35.24
CA LYS A 419 -39.25 -40.65 -35.15
C LYS A 419 -39.89 -39.49 -34.39
N GLU A 420 -39.28 -39.10 -33.27
CA GLU A 420 -39.74 -37.96 -32.47
C GLU A 420 -39.60 -36.64 -33.22
N LEU A 421 -38.41 -36.36 -33.77
CA LEU A 421 -38.11 -35.10 -34.45
C LEU A 421 -38.90 -34.92 -35.74
N ARG A 422 -39.18 -36.01 -36.48
CA ARG A 422 -40.00 -35.95 -37.70
C ARG A 422 -41.44 -35.55 -37.40
N GLY A 423 -42.00 -35.98 -36.27
CA GLY A 423 -43.32 -35.57 -35.80
C GLY A 423 -43.36 -34.09 -35.38
N ARG A 424 -42.41 -33.66 -34.54
CA ARG A 424 -42.37 -32.28 -34.02
C ARG A 424 -41.89 -31.23 -35.03
N TYR A 425 -41.03 -31.60 -35.98
CA TYR A 425 -40.39 -30.68 -36.93
C TYR A 425 -40.47 -31.19 -38.39
N PRO A 426 -41.66 -31.30 -39.00
CA PRO A 426 -41.83 -31.93 -40.31
C PRO A 426 -41.17 -31.17 -41.49
N LYS A 427 -40.91 -29.86 -41.31
CA LYS A 427 -40.25 -28.99 -42.31
C LYS A 427 -38.73 -29.18 -42.40
N HIS A 428 -38.12 -29.89 -41.46
CA HIS A 428 -36.68 -30.13 -41.38
C HIS A 428 -36.30 -31.51 -41.98
N PRO A 429 -35.10 -31.65 -42.56
CA PRO A 429 -34.68 -32.92 -43.17
C PRO A 429 -34.35 -33.97 -42.10
N TRP A 430 -35.04 -35.11 -42.17
CA TRP A 430 -34.87 -36.26 -41.28
C TRP A 430 -34.68 -37.54 -42.12
N PRO A 431 -33.53 -37.66 -42.80
CA PRO A 431 -33.24 -38.73 -43.76
C PRO A 431 -33.28 -40.10 -43.08
N GLU A 432 -33.57 -41.15 -43.85
CA GLU A 432 -33.45 -42.53 -43.36
C GLU A 432 -31.99 -42.95 -43.28
N ASP A 433 -31.19 -42.53 -44.25
CA ASP A 433 -29.73 -42.69 -44.25
C ASP A 433 -29.06 -41.37 -43.83
N PRO A 434 -28.63 -41.21 -42.55
CA PRO A 434 -27.93 -40.00 -42.09
C PRO A 434 -26.50 -39.90 -42.63
N TRP A 435 -25.92 -40.98 -43.16
CA TRP A 435 -24.52 -41.02 -43.63
C TRP A 435 -24.33 -40.37 -44.99
N LYS A 436 -25.35 -40.40 -45.84
CA LYS A 436 -25.32 -39.82 -47.20
C LYS A 436 -26.12 -38.53 -47.34
N ALA A 437 -26.75 -38.09 -46.26
CA ALA A 437 -27.60 -36.92 -46.30
C ALA A 437 -26.79 -35.62 -46.37
N THR A 438 -27.24 -34.69 -47.21
CA THR A 438 -26.64 -33.36 -47.31
C THR A 438 -26.85 -32.60 -46.00
N PRO A 439 -25.79 -32.21 -45.27
CA PRO A 439 -25.90 -31.47 -44.03
C PRO A 439 -26.46 -30.07 -44.29
N THR A 440 -27.32 -29.59 -43.38
CA THR A 440 -27.88 -28.24 -43.52
C THR A 440 -28.23 -27.62 -42.18
N ALA A 441 -28.02 -26.31 -42.08
CA ALA A 441 -28.52 -25.52 -40.98
C ALA A 441 -29.99 -25.10 -41.12
N GLY A 442 -30.62 -25.42 -42.27
CA GLY A 442 -31.94 -24.93 -42.67
C GLY A 442 -33.04 -25.98 -42.75
N THR A 443 -34.17 -25.58 -43.34
CA THR A 443 -35.30 -26.47 -43.64
C THR A 443 -35.10 -27.15 -45.00
N LYS A 444 -35.94 -28.14 -45.33
CA LYS A 444 -35.89 -28.88 -46.62
C LYS A 444 -35.85 -27.99 -47.87
N LYS A 445 -36.46 -26.79 -47.82
CA LYS A 445 -36.46 -25.84 -48.95
C LYS A 445 -35.06 -25.30 -49.29
N LYS A 446 -34.18 -25.18 -48.28
CA LYS A 446 -32.79 -24.72 -48.46
C LYS A 446 -31.82 -25.81 -48.90
N VAL A 447 -32.25 -27.08 -48.94
CA VAL A 447 -31.42 -28.23 -49.38
C VAL A 447 -31.64 -28.56 -50.85
N LYS A 448 -32.78 -28.13 -51.41
CA LYS A 448 -33.18 -28.37 -52.81
C LYS A 448 -32.85 -27.20 -53.76
N SER A 449 -32.36 -26.09 -53.20
CA SER A 449 -31.82 -24.93 -53.90
C SER A 449 -30.33 -24.91 -53.68
#